data_AF-A0ABD1CSB5-F1
#
_entry.id   AF-A0ABD1CSB5-F1
#
_cell.length_a   1.000
_cell.length_b   1.000
_cell.length_c   1.000
_cell.angle_alpha   90.00
_cell.angle_beta   90.00
_cell.angle_gamma   90.00
#
_symmetry.space_group_name_H-M   'P 1'
#
loop_
_entity.id
_entity.type
_entity.pdbx_description
1 polymer ?
#
loop_
_entity_poly.entity_id
_entity_poly.type
_entity_poly.pdbx_seq_one_letter_code
_entity_poly.pdbx_strand_id
1 'polypeptide(L)'
;MDSNRDSKRSGGHSCNPGRRSRNPYINFLRDFRRSHCGLRPVEVIRQGAQAWGRLTEEQRLPYIRESFYHPLRRRPFLCGIRIHPSSHHHELVHVGPNSLHVHRPPTGPKWANIEHHYRMCAALHYAIFMKHPLVQSLVVGKTYQGFMLQCLLNYTRVVFFLMKDTLADPQNRIISFLSPIATVFNHSCDPNVLIIPRASRIVTVVLRPVRKGEQLTSSYGPTWWDIPNLPLTFDCRCVVCVLGKKGSDWCPPGRQLPADANRELKRVCDQADDVAMLNAAQQFIQRYAALYPEVNLGGMVKLFHMLLIKVTCCETDARDRMRVLAAGII
;
A
#
# COMPACT_ATOMS: atom_id res chain seq x y z
N MET A 1 -77.16 -0.14 -3.72
CA MET A 1 -76.58 -0.05 -2.37
C MET A 1 -75.65 -1.25 -2.22
N ASP A 2 -74.59 -1.36 -3.00
CA ASP A 2 -73.31 -0.64 -2.95
C ASP A 2 -72.44 -0.94 -1.72
N SER A 3 -71.21 -1.39 -2.03
CA SER A 3 -69.98 -1.40 -1.23
C SER A 3 -69.80 -2.42 -0.09
N ASN A 4 -69.36 -3.63 -0.48
CA ASN A 4 -68.48 -4.47 0.34
C ASN A 4 -67.03 -3.98 0.13
N ARG A 5 -66.41 -3.35 1.15
CA ARG A 5 -65.04 -2.82 1.08
C ARG A 5 -64.05 -3.82 1.67
N ASP A 6 -63.13 -4.24 0.81
CA ASP A 6 -61.91 -4.99 1.10
C ASP A 6 -61.11 -4.39 2.27
N SER A 7 -60.94 -5.18 3.33
CA SER A 7 -59.93 -4.97 4.36
C SER A 7 -58.56 -5.46 3.88
N LYS A 8 -57.87 -4.62 3.10
CA LYS A 8 -56.46 -4.83 2.76
C LYS A 8 -55.60 -4.76 4.03
N ARG A 9 -55.10 -5.92 4.45
CA ARG A 9 -54.02 -6.09 5.42
C ARG A 9 -52.81 -5.23 5.02
N SER A 10 -52.55 -4.16 5.76
CA SER A 10 -51.32 -3.37 5.65
C SER A 10 -50.14 -4.15 6.22
N GLY A 11 -49.43 -4.89 5.35
CA GLY A 11 -48.14 -5.49 5.69
C GLY A 11 -47.13 -4.39 5.98
N GLY A 12 -46.72 -4.26 7.24
CA GLY A 12 -45.71 -3.30 7.67
C GLY A 12 -44.44 -3.45 6.84
N HIS A 13 -44.15 -2.45 6.01
CA HIS A 13 -42.91 -2.34 5.26
C HIS A 13 -41.75 -2.13 6.25
N SER A 14 -41.09 -3.22 6.65
CA SER A 14 -39.87 -3.12 7.45
C SER A 14 -38.79 -2.44 6.61
N CYS A 15 -38.26 -1.35 7.13
CA CYS A 15 -37.24 -0.53 6.49
C CYS A 15 -35.87 -1.24 6.55
N ASN A 16 -35.72 -2.33 5.80
CA ASN A 16 -34.46 -3.06 5.72
C ASN A 16 -33.52 -2.35 4.73
N PRO A 17 -32.42 -1.73 5.19
CA PRO A 17 -31.52 -0.97 4.32
C PRO A 17 -30.67 -1.87 3.41
N GLY A 18 -30.67 -3.20 3.60
CA GLY A 18 -29.84 -4.15 2.86
C GLY A 18 -28.58 -4.53 3.63
N ARG A 19 -27.54 -5.02 2.94
CA ARG A 19 -26.24 -5.42 3.52
C ARG A 19 -25.14 -4.43 3.14
N ARG A 20 -24.14 -4.27 4.01
CA ARG A 20 -22.97 -3.41 3.73
C ARG A 20 -22.22 -3.96 2.52
N SER A 21 -21.64 -3.05 1.74
CA SER A 21 -21.04 -3.35 0.46
C SER A 21 -19.65 -2.69 0.33
N ARG A 22 -18.98 -3.00 -0.78
CA ARG A 22 -17.72 -2.37 -1.18
C ARG A 22 -17.91 -1.13 -2.06
N ASN A 23 -19.15 -0.74 -2.34
CA ASN A 23 -19.43 0.46 -3.10
C ASN A 23 -19.88 1.56 -2.12
N PRO A 24 -19.14 2.69 -2.03
CA PRO A 24 -19.45 3.75 -1.08
C PRO A 24 -20.82 4.37 -1.33
N TYR A 25 -21.21 4.48 -2.59
CA TYR A 25 -22.54 4.95 -2.94
C TYR A 25 -23.64 4.00 -2.44
N ILE A 26 -23.43 2.68 -2.54
CA ILE A 26 -24.40 1.70 -2.02
C ILE A 26 -24.46 1.73 -0.49
N ASN A 27 -23.34 1.99 0.18
CA ASN A 27 -23.35 2.17 1.64
C ASN A 27 -24.07 3.46 2.04
N PHE A 28 -23.90 4.53 1.27
CA PHE A 28 -24.71 5.73 1.43
C PHE A 28 -26.20 5.47 1.22
N LEU A 29 -26.58 4.74 0.16
CA LEU A 29 -27.98 4.42 -0.10
C LEU A 29 -28.63 3.63 1.05
N ARG A 30 -27.87 2.80 1.78
CA ARG A 30 -28.37 2.12 2.99
C ARG A 30 -28.80 3.13 4.05
N ASP A 31 -27.94 4.08 4.36
CA ASP A 31 -28.21 5.07 5.41
C ASP A 31 -29.24 6.10 4.94
N PHE A 32 -29.22 6.48 3.66
CA PHE A 32 -30.25 7.28 3.02
C PHE A 32 -31.63 6.62 3.14
N ARG A 33 -31.72 5.30 2.92
CA ARG A 33 -32.98 4.55 3.08
C ARG A 33 -33.46 4.51 4.52
N ARG A 34 -32.55 4.48 5.51
CA ARG A 34 -32.92 4.53 6.94
C ARG A 34 -33.53 5.86 7.35
N SER A 35 -33.01 6.97 6.82
CA SER A 35 -33.55 8.30 7.09
C SER A 35 -34.78 8.65 6.25
N HIS A 36 -35.08 7.87 5.21
CA HIS A 36 -36.22 8.06 4.30
C HIS A 36 -37.08 6.79 4.19
N CYS A 37 -37.42 6.20 5.34
CA CYS A 37 -38.29 5.02 5.40
C CYS A 37 -39.68 5.37 4.84
N GLY A 38 -40.04 4.72 3.73
CA GLY A 38 -41.30 4.97 3.00
C GLY A 38 -41.10 5.17 1.50
N LEU A 39 -39.88 5.53 1.08
CA LEU A 39 -39.55 5.59 -0.34
C LEU A 39 -39.47 4.20 -0.97
N ARG A 40 -39.99 4.07 -2.19
CA ARG A 40 -39.82 2.86 -3.00
C ARG A 40 -38.35 2.72 -3.42
N PRO A 41 -37.85 1.50 -3.70
CA PRO A 41 -36.46 1.28 -4.08
C PRO A 41 -35.96 2.18 -5.22
N VAL A 42 -36.80 2.43 -6.23
CA VAL A 42 -36.46 3.31 -7.36
C VAL A 42 -36.28 4.76 -6.92
N GLU A 43 -37.10 5.23 -5.97
CA GLU A 43 -37.02 6.58 -5.42
C GLU A 43 -35.79 6.75 -4.53
N VAL A 44 -35.44 5.73 -3.74
CA VAL A 44 -34.19 5.68 -2.96
C VAL A 44 -32.98 5.83 -3.88
N ILE A 45 -32.95 5.12 -5.01
CA ILE A 45 -31.83 5.23 -5.98
C ILE A 45 -31.79 6.62 -6.59
N ARG A 46 -32.93 7.12 -7.11
CA ARG A 46 -32.97 8.40 -7.82
C ARG A 46 -32.66 9.59 -6.91
N GLN A 47 -33.33 9.68 -5.76
CA GLN A 47 -33.10 10.77 -4.81
C GLN A 47 -31.75 10.61 -4.11
N GLY A 48 -31.34 9.37 -3.80
CA GLY A 48 -30.04 9.09 -3.22
C GLY A 48 -28.89 9.43 -4.17
N ALA A 49 -29.01 9.22 -5.49
CA ALA A 49 -28.01 9.67 -6.47
C ALA A 49 -27.83 11.19 -6.43
N GLN A 50 -28.93 11.94 -6.39
CA GLN A 50 -28.89 13.40 -6.31
C GLN A 50 -28.27 13.87 -4.99
N ALA A 51 -28.68 13.27 -3.87
CA ALA A 51 -28.13 13.58 -2.55
C ALA A 51 -26.62 13.27 -2.48
N TRP A 52 -26.19 12.12 -3.00
CA TRP A 52 -24.78 11.74 -3.10
C TRP A 52 -23.96 12.74 -3.93
N GLY A 53 -24.52 13.23 -5.04
CA GLY A 53 -23.90 14.26 -5.88
C GLY A 53 -23.68 15.59 -5.16
N ARG A 54 -24.56 15.93 -4.20
CA ARG A 54 -24.46 17.16 -3.39
C ARG A 54 -23.53 17.03 -2.19
N LEU A 55 -23.13 15.81 -1.81
CA LEU A 55 -22.19 15.63 -0.71
C LEU A 55 -20.83 16.25 -1.06
N THR A 56 -20.23 16.96 -0.09
CA THR A 56 -18.81 17.34 -0.20
C THR A 56 -17.93 16.09 -0.11
N GLU A 57 -16.63 16.21 -0.45
CA GLU A 57 -15.71 15.09 -0.26
C GLU A 57 -15.70 14.62 1.19
N GLU A 58 -15.71 15.55 2.16
CA GLU A 58 -15.75 15.30 3.60
C GLU A 58 -16.98 14.47 4.02
N GLN A 59 -18.12 14.74 3.42
CA GLN A 59 -19.36 14.02 3.72
C GLN A 59 -19.41 12.62 3.08
N ARG A 60 -18.66 12.38 1.99
CA ARG A 60 -18.53 11.05 1.37
C ARG A 60 -17.54 10.15 2.11
N LEU A 61 -16.63 10.73 2.89
CA LEU A 61 -15.51 10.01 3.54
C LEU A 61 -15.94 8.77 4.34
N PRO A 62 -16.99 8.80 5.18
CA PRO A 62 -17.34 7.64 5.99
C PRO A 62 -17.67 6.41 5.13
N TYR A 63 -18.38 6.62 4.01
CA TYR A 63 -18.81 5.56 3.11
C TYR A 63 -17.66 4.99 2.26
N ILE A 64 -16.72 5.86 1.83
CA ILE A 64 -15.50 5.44 1.12
C ILE A 64 -14.64 4.59 2.04
N ARG A 65 -14.42 5.04 3.28
CA ARG A 65 -13.65 4.30 4.29
C ARG A 65 -14.27 2.94 4.59
N GLU A 66 -15.58 2.90 4.86
CA GLU A 66 -16.29 1.65 5.12
C GLU A 66 -16.18 0.68 3.95
N SER A 67 -16.36 1.17 2.72
CA SER A 67 -16.27 0.37 1.49
C SER A 67 -14.88 -0.16 1.22
N PHE A 68 -13.87 0.67 1.45
CA PHE A 68 -12.48 0.29 1.30
C PHE A 68 -12.09 -0.78 2.30
N TYR A 69 -12.66 -0.84 3.51
CA TYR A 69 -12.31 -1.87 4.50
C TYR A 69 -13.27 -3.06 4.58
N HIS A 70 -14.40 -3.04 3.85
CA HIS A 70 -15.39 -4.10 3.94
C HIS A 70 -14.84 -5.48 3.46
N PRO A 71 -14.94 -6.54 4.29
CA PRO A 71 -14.45 -7.87 3.94
C PRO A 71 -15.14 -8.45 2.69
N LEU A 72 -14.41 -9.26 1.91
CA LEU A 72 -15.02 -10.10 0.89
C LEU A 72 -15.77 -11.27 1.56
N ARG A 73 -16.96 -11.59 1.07
CA ARG A 73 -17.56 -12.90 1.35
C ARG A 73 -16.63 -13.96 0.78
N ARG A 74 -16.17 -14.89 1.63
CA ARG A 74 -15.59 -16.15 1.15
C ARG A 74 -16.66 -16.81 0.27
N ARG A 75 -16.39 -16.96 -1.03
CA ARG A 75 -17.16 -17.93 -1.81
C ARG A 75 -16.78 -19.31 -1.27
N PRO A 76 -17.73 -20.22 -1.03
CA PRO A 76 -17.39 -21.62 -0.82
C PRO A 76 -16.53 -22.07 -2.00
N PHE A 77 -15.37 -22.64 -1.71
CA PHE A 77 -14.53 -23.29 -2.71
C PHE A 77 -15.38 -24.37 -3.39
N LEU A 78 -15.74 -24.16 -4.65
CA LEU A 78 -16.07 -25.29 -5.53
C LEU A 78 -14.74 -25.85 -6.00
N CYS A 79 -14.44 -27.05 -5.52
CA CYS A 79 -13.31 -27.88 -5.90
C CYS A 79 -13.33 -28.18 -7.41
N GLY A 80 -12.14 -28.25 -8.02
CA GLY A 80 -11.91 -28.98 -9.27
C GLY A 80 -11.78 -28.14 -10.53
N ILE A 81 -10.57 -27.64 -10.82
CA ILE A 81 -10.13 -27.42 -12.20
C ILE A 81 -8.77 -28.10 -12.36
N ARG A 82 -8.75 -29.20 -13.11
CA ARG A 82 -7.54 -29.80 -13.68
C ARG A 82 -6.98 -28.84 -14.72
N ILE A 83 -5.72 -28.46 -14.58
CA ILE A 83 -5.02 -27.68 -15.60
C ILE A 83 -4.54 -28.66 -16.68
N HIS A 84 -5.13 -28.57 -17.89
CA HIS A 84 -4.51 -29.10 -19.10
C HIS A 84 -3.46 -28.10 -19.61
N PRO A 85 -2.30 -28.56 -20.10
CA PRO A 85 -1.34 -27.69 -20.75
C PRO A 85 -1.75 -27.51 -22.21
N SER A 86 -2.21 -26.31 -22.58
CA SER A 86 -2.30 -25.91 -23.99
C SER A 86 -1.47 -24.66 -24.22
N SER A 87 -0.45 -24.85 -25.02
CA SER A 87 0.37 -23.87 -25.73
C SER A 87 -0.49 -22.78 -26.38
N HIS A 88 -0.30 -21.53 -25.95
CA HIS A 88 -0.64 -20.36 -26.76
C HIS A 88 0.49 -19.34 -26.67
N HIS A 89 0.90 -18.89 -27.85
CA HIS A 89 1.92 -17.89 -28.09
C HIS A 89 1.67 -16.63 -27.25
N HIS A 90 2.71 -16.16 -26.56
CA HIS A 90 2.72 -14.85 -25.94
C HIS A 90 2.83 -13.78 -27.02
N GLU A 91 1.71 -13.14 -27.32
CA GLU A 91 1.69 -11.85 -27.99
C GLU A 91 2.24 -10.80 -27.01
N LEU A 92 3.40 -10.22 -27.35
CA LEU A 92 3.98 -9.11 -26.62
C LEU A 92 3.06 -7.90 -26.75
N VAL A 93 2.36 -7.57 -25.66
CA VAL A 93 1.65 -6.29 -25.55
C VAL A 93 2.69 -5.18 -25.55
N HIS A 94 2.88 -4.54 -26.70
CA HIS A 94 3.64 -3.30 -26.83
C HIS A 94 2.99 -2.22 -25.96
N VAL A 95 3.60 -1.96 -24.80
CA VAL A 95 3.31 -0.75 -24.03
C VAL A 95 4.00 0.41 -24.75
N GLY A 96 3.22 1.22 -25.46
CA GLY A 96 3.72 2.37 -26.21
C GLY A 96 4.42 3.41 -25.32
N PRO A 97 5.33 4.22 -25.88
CA PRO A 97 6.23 5.13 -25.14
C PRO A 97 5.53 6.31 -24.42
N ASN A 98 4.20 6.41 -24.46
CA ASN A 98 3.46 7.59 -23.98
C ASN A 98 2.73 7.39 -22.64
N SER A 99 2.89 6.26 -21.94
CA SER A 99 2.14 5.98 -20.71
C SER A 99 2.88 6.29 -19.40
N LEU A 100 4.14 6.75 -19.46
CA LEU A 100 4.82 7.36 -18.32
C LEU A 100 4.79 8.88 -18.50
N HIS A 101 3.82 9.54 -17.87
CA HIS A 101 3.92 10.98 -17.62
C HIS A 101 5.10 11.21 -16.66
N VAL A 102 6.29 11.39 -17.21
CA VAL A 102 7.49 11.80 -16.46
C VAL A 102 7.21 13.19 -15.91
N HIS A 103 6.95 13.28 -14.61
CA HIS A 103 6.80 14.54 -13.90
C HIS A 103 8.04 15.41 -14.13
N ARG A 104 7.87 16.61 -14.68
CA ARG A 104 8.94 17.63 -14.70
C ARG A 104 9.22 18.04 -13.24
N PRO A 105 10.47 17.91 -12.74
CA PRO A 105 10.79 18.40 -11.41
C PRO A 105 10.67 19.94 -11.36
N PRO A 106 10.27 20.52 -10.21
CA PRO A 106 10.20 21.97 -10.05
C PRO A 106 11.61 22.59 -10.19
N THR A 107 11.72 23.65 -10.99
CA THR A 107 12.97 24.39 -11.18
C THR A 107 13.08 25.52 -10.16
N GLY A 108 13.98 25.38 -9.17
CA GLY A 108 14.26 26.43 -8.19
C GLY A 108 15.64 26.24 -7.53
N PRO A 109 16.22 27.29 -6.92
CA PRO A 109 17.60 27.27 -6.42
C PRO A 109 17.89 26.21 -5.34
N LYS A 110 16.86 25.74 -4.61
CA LYS A 110 16.97 24.62 -3.66
C LYS A 110 17.28 23.26 -4.33
N TRP A 111 17.13 23.13 -5.64
CA TRP A 111 17.25 21.86 -6.36
C TRP A 111 18.58 21.67 -7.11
N ALA A 112 19.43 22.71 -7.16
CA ALA A 112 20.73 22.64 -7.86
C ALA A 112 21.68 21.60 -7.24
N ASN A 113 21.68 21.45 -5.91
CA ASN A 113 22.49 20.45 -5.21
C ASN A 113 22.03 19.02 -5.47
N ILE A 114 20.74 18.82 -5.69
CA ILE A 114 20.13 17.50 -5.92
C ILE A 114 20.49 16.99 -7.32
N GLU A 115 20.44 17.85 -8.33
CA GLU A 115 20.82 17.51 -9.70
C GLU A 115 22.31 17.12 -9.82
N HIS A 116 23.20 17.73 -9.03
CA HIS A 116 24.59 17.31 -8.94
C HIS A 116 24.72 15.87 -8.40
N HIS A 117 23.94 15.55 -7.36
CA HIS A 117 23.89 14.20 -6.79
C HIS A 117 23.42 13.16 -7.82
N TYR A 118 22.43 13.49 -8.65
CA TYR A 118 21.93 12.61 -9.69
C TYR A 118 22.98 12.29 -10.74
N ARG A 119 23.75 13.30 -11.16
CA ARG A 119 24.84 13.13 -12.12
C ARG A 119 25.95 12.27 -11.55
N MET A 120 26.31 12.48 -10.28
CA MET A 120 27.31 11.67 -9.58
C MET A 120 26.88 10.19 -9.50
N CYS A 121 25.64 9.92 -9.07
CA CYS A 121 25.12 8.56 -9.02
C CYS A 121 25.07 7.91 -10.40
N ALA A 122 24.58 8.62 -11.43
CA ALA A 122 24.54 8.08 -12.79
C ALA A 122 25.94 7.75 -13.33
N ALA A 123 26.94 8.60 -13.06
CA ALA A 123 28.34 8.37 -13.43
C ALA A 123 28.93 7.15 -12.71
N LEU A 124 28.63 6.98 -11.41
CA LEU A 124 29.08 5.81 -10.65
C LEU A 124 28.49 4.51 -11.21
N HIS A 125 27.17 4.49 -11.46
CA HIS A 125 26.52 3.32 -12.07
C HIS A 125 27.10 3.01 -13.44
N TYR A 126 27.30 4.04 -14.28
CA TYR A 126 27.93 3.88 -15.58
C TYR A 126 29.33 3.26 -15.44
N ALA A 127 30.16 3.77 -14.53
CA ALA A 127 31.51 3.24 -14.29
C ALA A 127 31.49 1.77 -13.81
N ILE A 128 30.51 1.38 -12.99
CA ILE A 128 30.34 -0.01 -12.52
C ILE A 128 29.88 -0.90 -13.68
N PHE A 129 28.81 -0.53 -14.39
CA PHE A 129 28.27 -1.35 -15.48
C PHE A 129 29.29 -1.53 -16.61
N MET A 130 30.05 -0.49 -16.96
CA MET A 130 31.08 -0.57 -17.99
C MET A 130 32.27 -1.45 -17.61
N LYS A 131 32.38 -1.94 -16.37
CA LYS A 131 33.35 -2.99 -16.00
C LYS A 131 32.84 -4.41 -16.31
N HIS A 132 31.55 -4.58 -16.59
CA HIS A 132 30.97 -5.89 -16.87
C HIS A 132 31.18 -6.28 -18.36
N PRO A 133 31.76 -7.45 -18.69
CA PRO A 133 32.09 -7.82 -20.06
C PRO A 133 30.90 -7.80 -21.03
N LEU A 134 29.73 -8.26 -20.57
CA LEU A 134 28.50 -8.23 -21.38
C LEU A 134 28.03 -6.81 -21.70
N VAL A 135 28.25 -5.84 -20.80
CA VAL A 135 27.84 -4.45 -21.06
C VAL A 135 28.83 -3.82 -22.04
N GLN A 136 30.12 -4.10 -21.90
CA GLN A 136 31.13 -3.64 -22.85
C GLN A 136 30.89 -4.14 -24.28
N SER A 137 30.41 -5.38 -24.44
CA SER A 137 30.07 -5.92 -25.76
C SER A 137 28.80 -5.32 -26.37
N LEU A 138 27.87 -4.84 -25.54
CA LEU A 138 26.61 -4.23 -25.98
C LEU A 138 26.72 -2.71 -26.21
N VAL A 139 27.56 -2.03 -25.43
CA VAL A 139 27.67 -0.55 -25.41
C VAL A 139 29.00 -0.12 -25.99
N VAL A 140 29.14 -0.34 -27.30
CA VAL A 140 30.38 -0.06 -28.05
C VAL A 140 30.34 1.33 -28.67
N GLY A 141 31.35 2.16 -28.38
CA GLY A 141 31.50 3.48 -28.99
C GLY A 141 30.80 4.62 -28.22
N LYS A 142 31.29 5.85 -28.44
CA LYS A 142 30.93 7.03 -27.63
C LYS A 142 29.44 7.38 -27.67
N THR A 143 28.77 7.15 -28.79
CA THR A 143 27.33 7.46 -28.94
C THR A 143 26.46 6.60 -28.02
N TYR A 144 26.67 5.28 -28.03
CA TYR A 144 25.92 4.35 -27.18
C TYR A 144 26.27 4.53 -25.69
N GLN A 145 27.53 4.88 -25.39
CA GLN A 145 27.96 5.25 -24.05
C GLN A 145 27.23 6.49 -23.53
N GLY A 146 27.13 7.55 -24.35
CA GLY A 146 26.39 8.76 -24.01
C GLY A 146 24.90 8.49 -23.81
N PHE A 147 24.29 7.66 -24.68
CA PHE A 147 22.91 7.23 -24.53
C PHE A 147 22.68 6.45 -23.22
N MET A 148 23.53 5.47 -22.91
CA MET A 148 23.45 4.72 -21.65
C MET A 148 23.58 5.63 -20.44
N LEU A 149 24.55 6.54 -20.43
CA LEU A 149 24.73 7.49 -19.34
C LEU A 149 23.49 8.40 -19.15
N GLN A 150 22.89 8.85 -20.25
CA GLN A 150 21.65 9.64 -20.20
C GLN A 150 20.46 8.81 -19.69
N CYS A 151 20.36 7.55 -20.09
CA CYS A 151 19.37 6.61 -19.56
C CYS A 151 19.58 6.42 -18.05
N LEU A 152 20.81 6.21 -17.58
CA LEU A 152 21.13 6.10 -16.16
C LEU A 152 20.83 7.39 -15.40
N LEU A 153 21.06 8.57 -15.98
CA LEU A 153 20.73 9.85 -15.36
C LEU A 153 19.22 10.06 -15.27
N ASN A 154 18.49 9.78 -16.34
CA ASN A 154 17.03 9.85 -16.34
C ASN A 154 16.44 8.85 -15.34
N TYR A 155 16.97 7.63 -15.33
CA TYR A 155 16.62 6.61 -14.37
C TYR A 155 16.98 7.06 -12.94
N THR A 156 18.15 7.65 -12.70
CA THR A 156 18.55 8.15 -11.39
C THR A 156 17.63 9.27 -10.92
N ARG A 157 17.20 10.19 -11.79
CA ARG A 157 16.22 11.22 -11.42
C ARG A 157 14.89 10.61 -10.98
N VAL A 158 14.40 9.61 -11.72
CA VAL A 158 13.17 8.89 -11.39
C VAL A 158 13.36 8.05 -10.13
N VAL A 159 14.47 7.34 -9.99
CA VAL A 159 14.71 6.48 -8.84
C VAL A 159 15.06 7.28 -7.61
N PHE A 160 15.72 8.43 -7.70
CA PHE A 160 15.90 9.30 -6.53
C PHE A 160 14.56 9.88 -6.06
N PHE A 161 13.62 10.09 -6.97
CA PHE A 161 12.21 10.34 -6.60
C PHE A 161 11.56 9.14 -5.90
N LEU A 162 11.95 7.91 -6.26
CA LEU A 162 11.51 6.66 -5.63
C LEU A 162 12.46 6.20 -4.50
N MET A 163 13.53 6.95 -4.21
CA MET A 163 14.54 6.57 -3.25
C MET A 163 13.91 6.83 -1.91
N LYS A 164 13.42 5.73 -1.35
CA LYS A 164 13.02 5.65 0.03
C LYS A 164 14.27 6.00 0.86
N ASP A 165 14.15 7.00 1.74
CA ASP A 165 15.05 7.15 2.91
C ASP A 165 14.89 5.88 3.74
N THR A 166 15.58 4.82 3.33
CA THR A 166 15.28 3.49 3.83
C THR A 166 16.23 3.20 4.96
N LEU A 167 15.76 3.63 6.14
CA LEU A 167 16.24 3.18 7.43
C LEU A 167 17.66 3.67 7.72
N ALA A 168 17.74 4.54 8.72
CA ALA A 168 18.84 4.46 9.65
C ALA A 168 19.00 2.99 10.06
N ASP A 169 20.13 2.39 9.74
CA ASP A 169 20.53 1.19 10.46
C ASP A 169 20.63 1.50 11.97
N PRO A 170 20.86 0.53 12.86
CA PRO A 170 21.00 0.81 14.28
C PRO A 170 22.11 1.83 14.62
N GLN A 171 22.99 2.15 13.65
CA GLN A 171 24.08 3.13 13.73
C GLN A 171 23.75 4.44 13.00
N ASN A 172 22.49 4.67 12.62
CA ASN A 172 22.02 5.88 11.94
C ASN A 172 22.61 6.11 10.53
N ARG A 173 23.10 5.05 9.86
CA ARG A 173 23.58 5.14 8.47
C ARG A 173 22.40 5.03 7.52
N ILE A 174 22.30 5.99 6.60
CA ILE A 174 21.30 5.99 5.54
C ILE A 174 21.83 5.17 4.37
N ILE A 175 21.23 4.01 4.11
CA ILE A 175 21.56 3.19 2.95
C ILE A 175 20.55 3.50 1.84
N SER A 176 21.06 4.12 0.78
CA SER A 176 20.32 4.34 -0.47
C SER A 176 20.67 3.24 -1.47
N PHE A 177 19.66 2.59 -2.04
CA PHE A 177 19.86 1.52 -3.02
C PHE A 177 18.88 1.71 -4.18
N LEU A 178 19.34 1.48 -5.40
CA LEU A 178 18.47 1.45 -6.57
C LEU A 178 17.94 0.03 -6.77
N SER A 179 16.63 -0.13 -6.87
CA SER A 179 16.02 -1.43 -7.11
C SER A 179 14.95 -1.35 -8.19
N PRO A 180 15.17 -2.00 -9.35
CA PRO A 180 14.15 -2.08 -10.40
C PRO A 180 12.84 -2.75 -9.96
N ILE A 181 12.88 -3.62 -8.93
CA ILE A 181 11.69 -4.31 -8.42
C ILE A 181 11.01 -3.47 -7.34
N ALA A 182 11.75 -2.81 -6.45
CA ALA A 182 11.15 -1.99 -5.39
C ALA A 182 10.45 -0.75 -5.97
N THR A 183 10.93 -0.25 -7.11
CA THR A 183 10.38 0.92 -7.79
C THR A 183 9.01 0.68 -8.42
N VAL A 184 8.55 -0.57 -8.54
CA VAL A 184 7.19 -0.87 -9.07
C VAL A 184 6.09 -0.65 -8.05
N PHE A 185 6.41 -0.59 -6.75
CA PHE A 185 5.44 -0.39 -5.69
C PHE A 185 5.17 1.09 -5.52
N ASN A 186 3.98 1.55 -5.88
CA ASN A 186 3.55 2.93 -5.64
C ASN A 186 3.51 3.30 -4.15
N HIS A 187 3.50 4.59 -3.89
CA HIS A 187 3.34 5.15 -2.55
C HIS A 187 1.93 4.98 -1.98
N SER A 188 1.84 4.63 -0.70
CA SER A 188 0.67 4.87 0.15
C SER A 188 1.12 5.22 1.57
N CYS A 189 0.47 6.20 2.20
CA CYS A 189 0.64 6.46 3.64
C CYS A 189 0.02 5.35 4.51
N ASP A 190 -0.84 4.50 3.93
CA ASP A 190 -1.32 3.23 4.51
C ASP A 190 -0.77 2.05 3.67
N PRO A 191 0.55 1.78 3.74
CA PRO A 191 1.15 0.74 2.91
C PRO A 191 0.67 -0.66 3.35
N ASN A 192 0.65 -1.59 2.41
CA ASN A 192 0.41 -3.01 2.68
C ASN A 192 1.66 -3.87 2.51
N VAL A 193 2.76 -3.27 2.06
CA VAL A 193 4.05 -3.90 1.84
C VAL A 193 5.16 -3.07 2.49
N LEU A 194 6.12 -3.77 3.10
CA LEU A 194 7.41 -3.27 3.53
C LEU A 194 8.50 -3.79 2.60
N ILE A 195 9.35 -2.88 2.13
CA ILE A 195 10.54 -3.21 1.35
C ILE A 195 11.78 -2.98 2.22
N ILE A 196 12.58 -4.02 2.40
CA ILE A 196 13.80 -4.02 3.21
C ILE A 196 14.99 -4.27 2.28
N PRO A 197 15.77 -3.24 1.93
CA PRO A 197 17.07 -3.46 1.31
C PRO A 197 18.05 -4.12 2.24
N ARG A 198 18.83 -5.02 1.67
CA ARG A 198 20.06 -5.56 2.23
C ARG A 198 21.10 -5.61 1.13
N ALA A 199 22.38 -5.52 1.47
CA ALA A 199 23.49 -5.37 0.53
C ALA A 199 23.31 -6.05 -0.85
N SER A 200 22.95 -7.34 -0.87
CA SER A 200 22.75 -8.12 -2.10
C SER A 200 21.29 -8.56 -2.36
N ARG A 201 20.33 -8.13 -1.55
CA ARG A 201 18.96 -8.67 -1.54
C ARG A 201 17.92 -7.63 -1.21
N ILE A 202 16.71 -7.86 -1.70
CA ILE A 202 15.57 -7.00 -1.42
C ILE A 202 14.47 -7.90 -0.89
N VAL A 203 14.12 -7.70 0.37
CA VAL A 203 13.09 -8.47 1.05
C VAL A 203 11.82 -7.65 1.02
N THR A 204 10.77 -8.21 0.41
CA THR A 204 9.46 -7.58 0.33
C THR A 204 8.49 -8.37 1.19
N VAL A 205 7.92 -7.74 2.22
CA VAL A 205 7.05 -8.40 3.20
C VAL A 205 5.69 -7.72 3.23
N VAL A 206 4.63 -8.52 3.24
CA VAL A 206 3.26 -8.02 3.41
C VAL A 206 3.01 -7.66 4.87
N LEU A 207 2.57 -6.43 5.13
CA LEU A 207 2.33 -5.89 6.48
C LEU A 207 0.95 -6.24 7.04
N ARG A 208 -0.04 -6.38 6.16
CA ARG A 208 -1.44 -6.68 6.49
C ARG A 208 -2.07 -7.49 5.36
N PRO A 209 -3.15 -8.25 5.59
CA PRO A 209 -3.80 -9.00 4.53
C PRO A 209 -4.11 -8.14 3.29
N VAL A 210 -3.61 -8.59 2.13
CA VAL A 210 -3.80 -7.95 0.82
C VAL A 210 -4.89 -8.69 0.06
N ARG A 211 -5.79 -7.95 -0.59
CA ARG A 211 -6.88 -8.55 -1.35
C ARG A 211 -6.49 -8.80 -2.79
N LYS A 212 -7.17 -9.76 -3.44
CA LYS A 212 -7.04 -9.98 -4.89
C LYS A 212 -7.36 -8.68 -5.64
N GLY A 213 -6.43 -8.23 -6.48
CA GLY A 213 -6.55 -7.00 -7.26
C GLY A 213 -6.28 -5.71 -6.48
N GLU A 214 -5.96 -5.78 -5.19
CA GLU A 214 -5.42 -4.63 -4.46
C GLU A 214 -3.99 -4.37 -4.92
N GLN A 215 -3.68 -3.11 -5.21
CA GLN A 215 -2.31 -2.72 -5.54
C GLN A 215 -1.40 -2.93 -4.32
N LEU A 216 -0.21 -3.48 -4.57
CA LEU A 216 0.84 -3.51 -3.56
C LEU A 216 1.50 -2.13 -3.49
N THR A 217 1.54 -1.56 -2.31
CA THR A 217 2.07 -0.21 -2.07
C THR A 217 3.00 -0.21 -0.87
N SER A 218 4.13 0.47 -1.02
CA SER A 218 5.06 0.79 0.07
C SER A 218 4.89 2.26 0.46
N SER A 219 5.37 2.67 1.63
CA SER A 219 5.51 4.10 1.92
C SER A 219 6.86 4.61 1.42
N TYR A 220 6.85 5.84 0.87
CA TYR A 220 8.04 6.63 0.50
C TYR A 220 8.34 7.73 1.54
N GLY A 221 7.48 7.84 2.55
CA GLY A 221 7.59 8.85 3.60
C GLY A 221 6.93 8.35 4.88
N PRO A 222 6.42 9.23 5.74
CA PRO A 222 5.73 8.81 6.95
C PRO A 222 4.48 8.01 6.58
N THR A 223 4.29 6.91 7.28
CA THR A 223 3.01 6.21 7.29
C THR A 223 2.02 6.96 8.20
N TRP A 224 0.74 6.63 8.15
CA TRP A 224 -0.24 7.26 9.03
C TRP A 224 -0.03 6.95 10.51
N TRP A 225 0.70 5.87 10.83
CA TRP A 225 1.12 5.52 12.19
C TRP A 225 2.46 6.15 12.60
N ASP A 226 3.05 6.98 11.73
CA ASP A 226 4.22 7.82 12.02
C ASP A 226 3.84 9.31 12.05
N ILE A 227 4.71 10.13 12.65
CA ILE A 227 4.49 11.58 12.74
C ILE A 227 4.48 12.16 11.32
N PRO A 228 3.44 12.90 10.90
CA PRO A 228 3.41 13.50 9.58
C PRO A 228 4.42 14.65 9.59
N ASN A 229 5.25 14.76 8.55
CA ASN A 229 5.76 16.04 7.99
C ASN A 229 6.95 15.87 7.03
N LEU A 230 7.07 14.75 6.31
CA LEU A 230 7.94 14.75 5.14
C LEU A 230 7.14 15.23 3.92
N PRO A 231 7.46 16.41 3.35
CA PRO A 231 6.82 16.86 2.12
C PRO A 231 7.22 15.91 0.99
N LEU A 232 6.22 15.27 0.38
CA LEU A 232 6.41 14.48 -0.83
C LEU A 232 6.53 15.43 -2.03
N THR A 233 7.28 15.02 -3.04
CA THR A 233 7.45 15.75 -4.31
C THR A 233 6.30 15.53 -5.29
N PHE A 234 5.26 14.80 -4.87
CA PHE A 234 4.03 14.52 -5.61
C PHE A 234 2.81 14.61 -4.70
N ASP A 235 1.64 14.83 -5.30
CA ASP A 235 0.37 14.84 -4.58
C ASP A 235 -0.10 13.41 -4.30
N CYS A 236 0.09 12.97 -3.05
CA CYS A 236 -0.44 11.67 -2.62
C CYS A 236 -1.97 11.70 -2.57
N ARG A 237 -2.60 10.80 -3.34
CA ARG A 237 -4.06 10.58 -3.33
C ARG A 237 -4.45 9.23 -2.70
N CYS A 238 -3.63 8.73 -1.79
CA CYS A 238 -3.98 7.51 -1.07
C CYS A 238 -5.15 7.77 -0.12
N VAL A 239 -5.73 6.69 0.41
CA VAL A 239 -6.90 6.73 1.28
C VAL A 239 -6.66 7.59 2.54
N VAL A 240 -5.43 7.66 3.06
CA VAL A 240 -5.07 8.51 4.20
C VAL A 240 -5.09 9.99 3.82
N CYS A 241 -4.51 10.35 2.69
CA CYS A 241 -4.36 11.75 2.26
C CYS A 241 -5.65 12.35 1.70
N VAL A 242 -6.47 11.54 1.02
CA VAL A 242 -7.77 11.98 0.50
C VAL A 242 -8.81 12.07 1.61
N LEU A 243 -8.77 11.15 2.58
CA LEU A 243 -9.83 11.04 3.59
C LEU A 243 -9.44 11.56 4.99
N GLY A 244 -8.30 12.23 5.15
CA GLY A 244 -7.85 12.80 6.42
C GLY A 244 -7.22 14.18 6.23
N LYS A 245 -7.40 15.07 7.21
CA LYS A 245 -6.42 16.15 7.41
C LYS A 245 -5.12 15.44 7.82
N LYS A 246 -4.08 15.53 6.98
CA LYS A 246 -2.74 14.91 7.15
C LYS A 246 -2.49 14.27 8.53
N GLY A 247 -2.43 12.94 8.62
CA GLY A 247 -2.01 12.22 9.83
C GLY A 247 -3.15 11.54 10.62
N SER A 248 -3.10 11.65 11.95
CA SER A 248 -3.82 10.84 12.96
C SER A 248 -5.35 10.79 12.83
N ASP A 249 -5.97 11.73 12.11
CA ASP A 249 -7.43 11.79 11.88
C ASP A 249 -7.93 10.70 10.91
N TRP A 250 -7.00 9.97 10.29
CA TRP A 250 -7.33 8.85 9.41
C TRP A 250 -8.07 7.72 10.13
N CYS A 251 -7.73 7.46 11.39
CA CYS A 251 -8.38 6.41 12.18
C CYS A 251 -9.83 6.82 12.51
N PRO A 252 -10.88 6.08 12.08
CA PRO A 252 -12.25 6.40 12.43
C PRO A 252 -12.47 6.31 13.95
N PRO A 253 -13.02 7.36 14.58
CA PRO A 253 -13.44 7.26 15.97
C PRO A 253 -14.51 6.17 16.11
N GLY A 254 -14.43 5.38 17.18
CA GLY A 254 -15.47 4.41 17.56
C GLY A 254 -15.26 2.97 17.09
N ARG A 255 -14.19 2.64 16.35
CA ARG A 255 -13.76 1.24 16.26
C ARG A 255 -12.88 0.93 17.47
N GLN A 256 -13.40 0.13 18.38
CA GLN A 256 -12.63 -0.37 19.52
C GLN A 256 -12.30 -1.83 19.29
N LEU A 257 -11.12 -2.23 19.73
CA LEU A 257 -10.78 -3.64 19.84
C LEU A 257 -11.72 -4.31 20.86
N PRO A 258 -12.28 -5.49 20.54
CA PRO A 258 -13.03 -6.25 21.52
C PRO A 258 -12.12 -6.70 22.69
N ALA A 259 -12.71 -7.05 23.83
CA ALA A 259 -11.96 -7.28 25.08
C ALA A 259 -10.95 -8.43 24.98
N ASP A 260 -11.25 -9.46 24.17
CA ASP A 260 -10.34 -10.54 23.81
C ASP A 260 -9.13 -10.05 23.02
N ALA A 261 -9.34 -9.20 22.01
CA ALA A 261 -8.27 -8.57 21.25
C ALA A 261 -7.36 -7.73 22.15
N ASN A 262 -7.91 -6.97 23.11
CA ASN A 262 -7.08 -6.21 24.05
C ASN A 262 -6.20 -7.10 24.95
N ARG A 263 -6.71 -8.27 25.37
CA ARG A 263 -5.90 -9.23 26.14
C ARG A 263 -4.79 -9.84 25.29
N GLU A 264 -5.08 -10.18 24.03
CA GLU A 264 -4.08 -10.71 23.11
C GLU A 264 -3.02 -9.68 22.75
N LEU A 265 -3.41 -8.42 22.55
CA LEU A 265 -2.50 -7.31 22.33
C LEU A 265 -1.45 -7.22 23.45
N LYS A 266 -1.89 -7.30 24.71
CA LYS A 266 -0.98 -7.32 25.86
C LYS A 266 -0.01 -8.51 25.80
N ARG A 267 -0.50 -9.71 25.47
CA ARG A 267 0.35 -10.91 25.33
C ARG A 267 1.40 -10.79 24.23
N VAL A 268 1.12 -10.06 23.15
CA VAL A 268 2.13 -9.78 22.11
C VAL A 268 3.25 -8.93 22.71
N CYS A 269 2.93 -7.91 23.49
CA CYS A 269 3.93 -7.05 24.14
C CYS A 269 4.74 -7.78 25.22
N ASP A 270 4.16 -8.82 25.84
CA ASP A 270 4.81 -9.61 26.90
C ASP A 270 5.74 -10.73 26.35
N GLN A 271 5.96 -10.83 25.03
CA GLN A 271 6.85 -11.84 24.45
C GLN A 271 8.31 -11.62 24.84
N ALA A 272 9.04 -12.71 25.07
CA ALA A 272 10.40 -12.69 25.63
C ALA A 272 11.49 -12.28 24.61
N ASP A 273 11.28 -12.53 23.32
CA ASP A 273 12.23 -12.21 22.26
C ASP A 273 11.55 -11.62 21.02
N ASP A 274 12.34 -10.94 20.18
CA ASP A 274 11.85 -10.23 19.00
C ASP A 274 11.18 -11.15 17.95
N VAL A 275 11.62 -12.41 17.83
CA VAL A 275 11.10 -13.36 16.84
C VAL A 275 9.74 -13.89 17.30
N ALA A 276 9.61 -14.24 18.58
CA ALA A 276 8.34 -14.59 19.19
C ALA A 276 7.35 -13.42 19.10
N MET A 277 7.81 -12.19 19.40
CA MET A 277 7.01 -10.97 19.28
C MET A 277 6.58 -10.70 17.83
N LEU A 278 7.48 -10.89 16.86
CA LEU A 278 7.21 -10.72 15.43
C LEU A 278 6.09 -11.67 14.96
N ASN A 279 6.20 -12.95 15.34
CA ASN A 279 5.20 -13.97 15.00
C ASN A 279 3.86 -13.69 15.66
N ALA A 280 3.87 -13.31 16.94
CA ALA A 280 2.66 -12.97 17.69
C ALA A 280 1.96 -11.73 17.09
N ALA A 281 2.72 -10.70 16.73
CA ALA A 281 2.22 -9.51 16.05
C ALA A 281 1.59 -9.85 14.68
N GLN A 282 2.25 -10.70 13.88
CA GLN A 282 1.71 -11.15 12.60
C GLN A 282 0.36 -11.86 12.76
N GLN A 283 0.28 -12.79 13.71
CA GLN A 283 -0.96 -13.55 13.98
C GLN A 283 -2.08 -12.63 14.46
N PHE A 284 -1.76 -11.68 15.34
CA PHE A 284 -2.71 -10.67 15.80
C PHE A 284 -3.27 -9.85 14.63
N ILE A 285 -2.40 -9.34 13.75
CA ILE A 285 -2.80 -8.55 12.58
C ILE A 285 -3.70 -9.37 11.65
N GLN A 286 -3.36 -10.62 11.39
CA GLN A 286 -4.18 -11.50 10.54
C GLN A 286 -5.57 -11.76 11.14
N ARG A 287 -5.64 -11.99 12.46
CA ARG A 287 -6.89 -12.31 13.16
C ARG A 287 -7.85 -11.12 13.20
N TYR A 288 -7.33 -9.93 13.48
CA TYR A 288 -8.14 -8.72 13.66
C TYR A 288 -8.15 -7.78 12.44
N ALA A 289 -7.68 -8.25 11.28
CA ALA A 289 -7.57 -7.46 10.05
C ALA A 289 -8.87 -6.73 9.64
N ALA A 290 -10.04 -7.28 9.98
CA ALA A 290 -11.34 -6.66 9.68
C ALA A 290 -11.60 -5.36 10.46
N LEU A 291 -10.91 -5.15 11.59
CA LEU A 291 -11.04 -3.95 12.42
C LEU A 291 -10.21 -2.79 11.86
N TYR A 292 -9.22 -3.07 11.01
CA TYR A 292 -8.34 -2.09 10.39
C TYR A 292 -9.12 -1.00 9.61
N PRO A 293 -8.76 0.29 9.71
CA PRO A 293 -7.62 0.88 10.44
C PRO A 293 -8.04 1.35 11.83
N GLU A 294 -7.95 0.50 12.84
CA GLU A 294 -8.13 0.87 14.25
C GLU A 294 -6.77 1.25 14.86
N VAL A 295 -6.74 2.17 15.83
CA VAL A 295 -5.50 2.82 16.30
C VAL A 295 -4.51 1.83 16.90
N ASN A 296 -4.98 0.92 17.76
CA ASN A 296 -4.13 -0.09 18.39
C ASN A 296 -3.65 -1.13 17.38
N LEU A 297 -4.49 -1.50 16.42
CA LEU A 297 -4.10 -2.37 15.31
C LEU A 297 -3.08 -1.68 14.38
N GLY A 298 -3.19 -0.37 14.16
CA GLY A 298 -2.15 0.43 13.48
C GLY A 298 -0.84 0.45 14.24
N GLY A 299 -0.91 0.64 15.56
CA GLY A 299 0.24 0.51 16.46
C GLY A 299 0.88 -0.88 16.38
N MET A 300 0.08 -1.93 16.25
CA MET A 300 0.58 -3.29 16.06
C MET A 300 1.24 -3.49 14.68
N VAL A 301 0.68 -2.92 13.60
CA VAL A 301 1.33 -2.92 12.28
C VAL A 301 2.67 -2.17 12.33
N LYS A 302 2.76 -1.06 13.08
CA LYS A 302 4.00 -0.34 13.32
C LYS A 302 5.03 -1.19 14.06
N LEU A 303 4.62 -1.88 15.15
CA LEU A 303 5.49 -2.79 15.89
C LEU A 303 6.00 -3.92 14.99
N PHE A 304 5.10 -4.55 14.24
CA PHE A 304 5.44 -5.59 13.27
C PHE A 304 6.44 -5.10 12.21
N HIS A 305 6.22 -3.90 11.67
CA HIS A 305 7.13 -3.23 10.74
C HIS A 305 8.54 -3.05 11.33
N MET A 306 8.63 -2.54 12.56
CA MET A 306 9.92 -2.35 13.26
C MET A 306 10.64 -3.67 13.53
N LEU A 307 9.91 -4.69 14.00
CA LEU A 307 10.47 -6.03 14.26
C LEU A 307 10.97 -6.69 12.98
N LEU A 308 10.23 -6.58 11.86
CA LEU A 308 10.67 -7.10 10.56
C LEU A 308 12.01 -6.51 10.14
N ILE A 309 12.18 -5.20 10.28
CA ILE A 309 13.44 -4.53 9.98
C ILE A 309 14.56 -5.08 10.86
N LYS A 310 14.34 -5.13 12.17
CA LYS A 310 15.33 -5.60 13.15
C LYS A 310 15.75 -7.04 12.88
N VAL A 311 14.81 -7.97 12.82
CA VAL A 311 15.08 -9.41 12.62
C VAL A 311 15.75 -9.66 11.27
N THR A 312 15.27 -9.00 10.19
CA THR A 312 15.89 -9.13 8.86
C THR A 312 17.31 -8.53 8.82
N CYS A 313 17.61 -7.50 9.65
CA CYS A 313 18.99 -6.96 9.77
C CYS A 313 19.87 -8.04 10.39
N CYS A 314 19.49 -8.52 11.57
CA CYS A 314 20.26 -9.48 12.33
C CYS A 314 20.52 -10.78 11.55
N GLU A 315 19.51 -11.31 10.85
CA GLU A 315 19.66 -12.50 10.01
C GLU A 315 20.64 -12.27 8.86
N THR A 316 20.59 -11.09 8.23
CA THR A 316 21.48 -10.78 7.11
C THR A 316 22.91 -10.61 7.58
N ASP A 317 23.13 -9.88 8.67
CA ASP A 317 24.46 -9.68 9.23
C ASP A 317 25.08 -11.02 9.66
N ALA A 318 24.29 -11.91 10.26
CA ALA A 318 24.74 -13.25 10.61
C ALA A 318 25.14 -14.05 9.36
N ARG A 319 24.33 -13.99 8.29
CA ARG A 319 24.62 -14.66 7.03
C ARG A 319 25.87 -14.12 6.34
N ASP A 320 26.04 -12.80 6.32
CA ASP A 320 27.19 -12.17 5.68
C ASP A 320 28.49 -12.44 6.47
N ARG A 321 28.44 -12.44 7.80
CA ARG A 321 29.57 -12.93 8.62
C ARG A 321 29.95 -14.38 8.27
N MET A 322 28.96 -15.26 8.16
CA MET A 322 29.21 -16.66 7.77
C MET A 322 29.82 -16.78 6.37
N ARG A 323 29.44 -15.93 5.42
CA ARG A 323 30.03 -15.90 4.07
C ARG A 323 31.48 -15.45 4.07
N VAL A 324 31.81 -14.42 4.85
CA VAL A 324 33.19 -13.93 4.96
C VAL A 324 34.09 -15.00 5.59
N LEU A 325 33.61 -15.67 6.64
CA LEU A 325 34.31 -16.81 7.26
C LEU A 325 34.50 -17.97 6.27
N ALA A 326 33.46 -18.33 5.51
CA ALA A 326 33.54 -19.40 4.52
C ALA A 326 34.46 -19.07 3.33
N ALA A 327 34.67 -17.79 3.02
CA ALA A 327 35.55 -17.33 1.96
C ALA A 327 37.03 -17.23 2.39
N GLY A 328 37.35 -17.46 3.68
CA GLY A 328 38.72 -17.34 4.19
C GLY A 328 39.27 -15.90 4.14
N ILE A 329 38.39 -14.89 4.19
CA ILE A 329 38.77 -13.47 4.10
C ILE A 329 39.15 -12.90 5.48
N ILE A 330 39.09 -13.70 6.55
CA ILE A 330 39.53 -13.36 7.91
C ILE A 330 40.50 -14.43 8.41
#